data_AF-A0A7R9W1B9-F1
#
_entry.id   AF-A0A7R9W1B9-F1
#
_cell.length_a   1.000
_cell.length_b   1.000
_cell.length_c   1.000
_cell.angle_alpha   90.00
_cell.angle_beta   90.00
_cell.angle_gamma   90.00
#
_symmetry.space_group_name_H-M   'P 1'
#
loop_
_entity.id
_entity.type
_entity.pdbx_description
1 polymer ?
#
loop_
_entity_poly.entity_id
_entity_poly.type
_entity_poly.pdbx_seq_one_letter_code
_entity_poly.pdbx_strand_id
1 'polypeptide(L)'
;VYEGPKECDDAEKVSDGRFLKMHYTGTIDESSETGEKKKQFDSSRTRGQTFDFQIGQGRVIKGWDQGLLGLCKGAKANLVIPPDMGYGASGAGGDIPGGATLHFDVEVVDITDDAPPEPPMPNVFKEIDADEDGKLTKEEVAGWFKEKQGRDMPDELWGNEDKDEDGFITWDEFSGPKGTRDEL
;
A
#
# COMPACT_ATOMS: atom_id res chain seq x y z
N VAL A 1 7.28 -12.66 -20.85
CA VAL A 1 7.53 -13.79 -19.92
C VAL A 1 8.78 -14.53 -20.33
N TYR A 2 9.77 -14.60 -19.45
CA TYR A 2 11.01 -15.34 -19.69
C TYR A 2 11.11 -16.64 -18.87
N GLU A 3 10.35 -16.76 -17.77
CA GLU A 3 10.28 -17.94 -16.91
C GLU A 3 8.84 -18.11 -16.37
N GLY A 4 8.44 -19.34 -16.05
CA GLY A 4 7.12 -19.67 -15.53
C GLY A 4 6.05 -19.94 -16.61
N PRO A 5 4.78 -20.14 -16.20
CA PRO A 5 3.69 -20.49 -17.10
C PRO A 5 3.35 -19.34 -18.04
N LYS A 6 3.06 -19.67 -19.31
CA LYS A 6 2.58 -18.73 -20.34
C LYS A 6 1.08 -18.83 -20.59
N GLU A 7 0.50 -19.96 -20.18
CA GLU A 7 -0.92 -20.26 -20.28
C GLU A 7 -1.38 -20.81 -18.93
N CYS A 8 -2.59 -20.46 -18.54
CA CYS A 8 -3.23 -20.80 -17.28
C CYS A 8 -4.73 -20.58 -17.40
N ASP A 9 -5.48 -21.21 -16.49
CA ASP A 9 -6.91 -20.98 -16.34
C ASP A 9 -7.18 -19.53 -15.90
N ASP A 10 -8.40 -19.04 -16.16
CA ASP A 10 -8.74 -17.64 -15.91
C ASP A 10 -8.63 -17.24 -14.43
N ALA A 11 -8.82 -18.20 -13.50
CA ALA A 11 -8.63 -17.98 -12.07
C ALA A 11 -7.16 -17.67 -11.69
N GLU A 12 -6.19 -18.13 -12.48
CA GLU A 12 -4.76 -17.89 -12.28
C GLU A 12 -4.17 -16.89 -13.29
N LYS A 13 -5.02 -16.25 -14.08
CA LYS A 13 -4.63 -15.23 -15.05
C LYS A 13 -4.88 -13.84 -14.48
N VAL A 14 -3.92 -12.94 -14.69
CA VAL A 14 -4.06 -11.53 -14.35
C VAL A 14 -5.12 -10.90 -15.25
N SER A 15 -6.16 -10.35 -14.65
CA SER A 15 -7.22 -9.60 -15.32
C SER A 15 -7.57 -8.35 -14.52
N ASP A 16 -8.22 -7.40 -15.19
CA ASP A 16 -8.62 -6.10 -14.66
C ASP A 16 -9.40 -6.23 -13.34
N GLY A 17 -9.09 -5.38 -12.36
CA GLY A 17 -9.76 -5.33 -11.06
C GLY A 17 -9.30 -6.36 -10.03
N ARG A 18 -8.49 -7.36 -10.41
CA ARG A 18 -7.97 -8.37 -9.46
C ARG A 18 -6.82 -7.82 -8.62
N PHE A 19 -6.62 -8.43 -7.46
CA PHE A 19 -5.49 -8.13 -6.59
C PHE A 19 -4.30 -9.03 -6.90
N LEU A 20 -3.13 -8.41 -7.06
CA LEU A 20 -1.88 -9.07 -7.38
C LEU A 20 -0.93 -8.94 -6.20
N LYS A 21 -0.31 -10.06 -5.82
CA LYS A 21 0.92 -10.07 -5.02
C LYS A 21 2.08 -10.27 -5.98
N MET A 22 3.00 -9.31 -6.04
CA MET A 22 4.08 -9.33 -7.03
C MET A 22 5.42 -9.01 -6.39
N HIS A 23 6.45 -9.75 -6.81
CA HIS A 23 7.83 -9.29 -6.63
C HIS A 23 8.29 -8.54 -7.87
N TYR A 24 9.02 -7.45 -7.66
CA TYR A 24 9.70 -6.72 -8.71
C TYR A 24 11.07 -6.20 -8.29
N THR A 25 11.87 -5.90 -9.31
CA THR A 25 13.05 -5.03 -9.26
C THR A 25 12.98 -4.02 -10.40
N GLY A 26 13.06 -2.74 -10.08
CA GLY A 26 13.02 -1.62 -11.03
C GLY A 26 14.40 -1.00 -11.23
N THR A 27 14.81 -0.85 -12.49
CA THR A 27 16.07 -0.20 -12.89
C THR A 27 15.84 0.83 -14.00
N ILE A 28 16.76 1.78 -14.14
CA ILE A 28 16.78 2.64 -15.33
C ILE A 28 17.17 1.79 -16.53
N ASP A 29 16.32 1.77 -17.56
CA ASP A 29 16.54 0.93 -18.74
C ASP A 29 17.78 1.37 -19.53
N GLU A 30 18.40 0.43 -20.25
CA GLU A 30 19.60 0.69 -21.05
C GLU A 30 19.34 1.66 -22.21
N SER A 31 18.10 1.70 -22.72
CA SER A 31 17.63 2.64 -23.75
C SER A 31 17.26 4.02 -23.21
N SER A 32 17.22 4.22 -21.89
CA SER A 32 16.85 5.51 -21.30
C SER A 32 17.82 6.63 -21.70
N GLU A 33 17.27 7.78 -22.08
CA GLU A 33 18.04 8.99 -22.40
C GLU A 33 18.49 9.73 -21.14
N THR A 34 17.80 9.52 -20.02
CA THR A 34 18.10 10.15 -18.73
C THR A 34 18.35 9.10 -17.65
N GLY A 35 19.11 9.50 -16.62
CA GLY A 35 19.47 8.63 -15.51
C GLY A 35 20.67 7.73 -15.77
N GLU A 36 21.13 7.07 -14.70
CA GLU A 36 22.23 6.12 -14.76
C GLU A 36 21.71 4.74 -15.17
N LYS A 37 22.13 4.27 -16.35
CA LYS A 37 21.66 3.00 -16.94
C LYS A 37 21.91 1.83 -16.00
N LYS A 38 20.93 0.92 -15.90
CA LYS A 38 20.95 -0.28 -15.04
C LYS A 38 21.01 0.04 -13.54
N LYS A 39 20.98 1.32 -13.13
CA LYS A 39 20.86 1.68 -11.72
C LYS A 39 19.50 1.21 -11.21
N GLN A 40 19.52 0.34 -10.20
CA GLN A 40 18.34 -0.03 -9.45
C GLN A 40 17.87 1.17 -8.62
N PHE A 41 16.62 1.56 -8.81
CA PHE A 41 15.97 2.58 -7.97
C PHE A 41 15.12 1.94 -6.88
N ASP A 42 14.58 0.73 -7.13
CA ASP A 42 13.73 0.07 -6.15
C ASP A 42 13.64 -1.46 -6.35
N SER A 43 13.39 -2.19 -5.26
CA SER A 43 13.10 -3.63 -5.30
C SER A 43 12.25 -4.06 -4.12
N SER A 44 11.19 -4.82 -4.40
CA SER A 44 10.41 -5.50 -3.36
C SER A 44 11.23 -6.59 -2.65
N ARG A 45 12.19 -7.21 -3.35
CA ARG A 45 12.96 -8.36 -2.84
C ARG A 45 13.92 -7.95 -1.74
N THR A 46 14.48 -6.73 -1.81
CA THR A 46 15.32 -6.18 -0.74
C THR A 46 14.53 -5.88 0.54
N ARG A 47 13.21 -5.70 0.43
CA ARG A 47 12.30 -5.54 1.58
C ARG A 47 11.80 -6.88 2.14
N GLY A 48 11.97 -7.98 1.40
CA GLY A 48 11.51 -9.30 1.82
C GLY A 48 9.99 -9.51 1.79
N GLN A 49 9.24 -8.59 1.18
CA GLN A 49 7.77 -8.66 1.09
C GLN A 49 7.31 -8.36 -0.34
N THR A 50 6.17 -8.93 -0.73
CA THR A 50 5.54 -8.62 -2.02
C THR A 50 5.00 -7.20 -2.04
N PHE A 51 4.81 -6.68 -3.24
CA PHE A 51 4.02 -5.49 -3.46
C PHE A 51 2.62 -5.92 -3.90
N ASP A 52 1.64 -5.49 -3.12
CA ASP A 52 0.27 -5.93 -3.21
C ASP A 52 -0.59 -4.76 -3.71
N PHE A 53 -1.28 -4.93 -4.83
CA PHE A 53 -2.07 -3.87 -5.45
C PHE A 53 -3.20 -4.43 -6.30
N GLN A 54 -4.21 -3.59 -6.56
CA GLN A 54 -5.28 -3.88 -7.48
C GLN A 54 -4.91 -3.41 -8.89
N ILE A 55 -4.92 -4.31 -9.88
CA ILE A 55 -4.51 -3.99 -11.24
C ILE A 55 -5.63 -3.32 -12.04
N GLY A 56 -5.26 -2.40 -12.93
CA GLY A 56 -6.16 -1.79 -13.91
C GLY A 56 -7.03 -0.66 -13.35
N GLN A 57 -6.83 -0.32 -12.08
CA GLN A 57 -7.59 0.72 -11.38
C GLN A 57 -6.87 2.07 -11.32
N GLY A 58 -5.76 2.25 -12.04
CA GLY A 58 -4.99 3.50 -12.02
C GLY A 58 -4.26 3.75 -10.70
N ARG A 59 -4.03 2.70 -9.90
CA ARG A 59 -3.33 2.79 -8.61
C ARG A 59 -1.80 2.63 -8.74
N VAL A 60 -1.34 2.19 -9.90
CA VAL A 60 0.08 2.07 -10.26
C VAL A 60 0.35 2.78 -11.59
N ILE A 61 1.61 2.83 -12.00
CA ILE A 61 1.98 3.40 -13.30
C ILE A 61 1.26 2.67 -14.45
N LYS A 62 0.89 3.40 -15.50
CA LYS A 62 0.11 2.86 -16.63
C LYS A 62 0.75 1.63 -17.27
N GLY A 63 2.08 1.61 -17.34
CA GLY A 63 2.82 0.48 -17.90
C GLY A 63 2.65 -0.82 -17.12
N TRP A 64 2.38 -0.76 -15.81
CA TRP A 64 2.03 -1.95 -15.03
C TRP A 64 0.58 -2.36 -15.25
N ASP A 65 -0.35 -1.39 -15.16
CA ASP A 65 -1.78 -1.63 -15.37
C ASP A 65 -2.07 -2.31 -16.71
N GLN A 66 -1.28 -2.01 -17.75
CA GLN A 66 -1.42 -2.63 -19.07
C GLN A 66 -0.47 -3.82 -19.29
N GLY A 67 0.79 -3.70 -18.87
CA GLY A 67 1.84 -4.67 -19.22
C GLY A 67 1.77 -5.99 -18.46
N LEU A 68 1.03 -6.04 -17.34
CA LEU A 68 0.87 -7.24 -16.52
C LEU A 68 -0.38 -8.05 -16.88
N LEU A 69 -1.32 -7.48 -17.64
CA LEU A 69 -2.55 -8.18 -18.04
C LEU A 69 -2.23 -9.46 -18.83
N GLY A 70 -2.93 -10.54 -18.49
CA GLY A 70 -2.76 -11.85 -19.14
C GLY A 70 -1.57 -12.67 -18.65
N LEU A 71 -0.73 -12.15 -17.76
CA LEU A 71 0.29 -12.95 -17.09
C LEU A 71 -0.35 -14.01 -16.19
N CYS A 72 0.31 -15.15 -16.05
CA CYS A 72 -0.13 -16.22 -15.17
C CYS A 72 0.54 -16.11 -13.80
N LYS A 73 -0.14 -16.60 -12.75
CA LYS A 73 0.48 -16.83 -11.45
C LYS A 73 1.76 -17.67 -11.61
N GLY A 74 2.83 -17.25 -10.95
CA GLY A 74 4.18 -17.84 -11.06
C GLY A 74 4.99 -17.39 -12.28
N ALA A 75 4.44 -16.58 -13.20
CA ALA A 75 5.17 -16.09 -14.35
C ALA A 75 6.14 -14.97 -13.97
N LYS A 76 7.34 -15.00 -14.57
CA LYS A 76 8.32 -13.92 -14.52
C LYS A 76 8.48 -13.25 -15.87
N ALA A 77 8.47 -11.93 -15.88
CA ALA A 77 8.50 -11.13 -17.09
C ALA A 77 9.38 -9.89 -16.94
N ASN A 78 9.83 -9.36 -18.08
CA ASN A 78 10.46 -8.06 -18.15
C ASN A 78 9.48 -7.08 -18.81
N LEU A 79 9.33 -5.90 -18.22
CA LEU A 79 8.59 -4.79 -18.78
C LEU A 79 9.54 -3.63 -19.03
N VAL A 80 9.55 -3.12 -20.26
CA VAL A 80 10.23 -1.86 -20.61
C VAL A 80 9.15 -0.79 -20.72
N ILE A 81 9.22 0.21 -19.84
CA ILE A 81 8.16 1.20 -19.67
C ILE A 81 8.72 2.56 -20.07
N PRO A 82 8.26 3.13 -21.19
CA PRO A 82 8.64 4.47 -21.59
C PRO A 82 8.07 5.52 -20.63
N PRO A 83 8.61 6.76 -20.62
CA PRO A 83 8.30 7.75 -19.60
C PRO A 83 6.81 8.09 -19.52
N ASP A 84 6.11 8.17 -20.64
CA ASP A 84 4.68 8.48 -20.73
C ASP A 84 3.76 7.41 -20.11
N MET A 85 4.26 6.18 -19.97
CA MET A 85 3.61 5.08 -19.25
C MET A 85 4.17 4.86 -17.84
N GLY A 86 5.20 5.62 -17.45
CA GLY A 86 5.84 5.60 -16.15
C GLY A 86 5.61 6.91 -15.38
N TYR A 87 6.69 7.61 -15.05
CA TYR A 87 6.68 8.83 -14.23
C TYR A 87 6.81 10.15 -15.03
N GLY A 88 6.74 10.06 -16.35
CA GLY A 88 6.72 11.21 -17.26
C GLY A 88 7.96 12.11 -17.17
N ALA A 89 7.78 13.37 -17.58
CA ALA A 89 8.85 14.38 -17.56
C ALA A 89 9.25 14.81 -16.14
N SER A 90 8.40 14.57 -15.14
CA SER A 90 8.66 14.94 -13.75
C SER A 90 9.57 13.94 -13.02
N GLY A 91 9.55 12.67 -13.44
CA GLY A 91 10.25 11.61 -12.70
C GLY A 91 9.59 11.37 -11.34
N ALA A 92 10.32 10.74 -10.43
CA ALA A 92 9.83 10.46 -9.07
C ALA A 92 10.96 10.46 -8.05
N GLY A 93 10.78 11.26 -7.00
CA GLY A 93 11.75 11.38 -5.91
C GLY A 93 13.13 11.83 -6.40
N GLY A 94 14.18 11.30 -5.75
CA GLY A 94 15.58 11.52 -6.14
C GLY A 94 16.18 10.44 -7.05
N ASP A 95 15.48 9.31 -7.20
CA ASP A 95 16.05 8.11 -7.81
C ASP A 95 15.61 7.91 -9.27
N ILE A 96 14.45 8.44 -9.66
CA ILE A 96 13.92 8.34 -11.02
C ILE A 96 13.93 9.74 -11.66
N PRO A 97 14.87 10.03 -12.58
CA PRO A 97 14.90 11.31 -13.26
C PRO A 97 13.72 11.47 -14.22
N GLY A 98 13.36 12.71 -14.49
CA GLY A 98 12.37 13.05 -15.52
C GLY A 98 12.75 12.49 -16.89
N GLY A 99 11.76 11.93 -17.60
CA GLY A 99 11.95 11.37 -18.93
C GLY A 99 12.66 10.02 -18.96
N ALA A 100 12.82 9.33 -17.82
CA ALA A 100 13.50 8.05 -17.79
C ALA A 100 12.64 6.90 -18.33
N THR A 101 13.22 6.06 -19.17
CA THR A 101 12.68 4.74 -19.52
C THR A 101 13.05 3.74 -18.43
N LEU A 102 12.10 2.94 -17.98
CA LEU A 102 12.26 2.02 -16.86
C LEU A 102 12.27 0.58 -17.35
N HIS A 103 13.06 -0.25 -16.69
CA HIS A 103 13.03 -1.69 -16.84
C HIS A 103 12.57 -2.32 -15.53
N PHE A 104 11.53 -3.16 -15.59
CA PHE A 104 11.05 -3.93 -14.45
C PHE A 104 11.21 -5.42 -14.73
N ASP A 105 11.95 -6.09 -13.85
CA ASP A 105 11.84 -7.54 -13.65
C ASP A 105 10.69 -7.79 -12.69
N VAL A 106 9.68 -8.57 -13.09
CA VAL A 106 8.49 -8.85 -12.29
C VAL A 106 8.24 -10.36 -12.16
N GLU A 107 7.62 -10.75 -11.05
CA GLU A 107 7.18 -12.10 -10.73
C GLU A 107 5.81 -12.06 -10.08
N VAL A 108 4.80 -12.64 -10.74
CA VAL A 108 3.44 -12.75 -10.20
C VAL A 108 3.43 -13.87 -9.16
N VAL A 109 3.33 -13.52 -7.88
CA VAL A 109 3.35 -14.49 -6.78
C VAL A 109 1.96 -15.06 -6.55
N ASP A 110 0.95 -14.20 -6.55
CA ASP A 110 -0.43 -14.60 -6.31
C ASP A 110 -1.43 -13.66 -7.00
N ILE A 111 -2.62 -14.18 -7.26
CA ILE A 111 -3.75 -13.44 -7.84
C ILE A 111 -5.02 -13.84 -7.10
N THR A 112 -5.73 -12.86 -6.58
CA THR A 112 -6.96 -13.07 -5.81
C THR A 112 -7.99 -11.99 -6.12
N ASP A 113 -9.25 -12.29 -5.85
CA ASP A 113 -10.36 -11.33 -5.91
C ASP A 113 -10.55 -10.63 -4.57
N ASP A 114 -10.00 -11.21 -3.49
CA ASP A 114 -10.01 -10.62 -2.17
C ASP A 114 -8.98 -9.49 -2.11
N ALA A 115 -9.40 -8.32 -1.67
CA ALA A 115 -8.45 -7.30 -1.27
C ALA A 115 -7.45 -7.92 -0.29
N PRO A 116 -6.15 -7.56 -0.34
CA PRO A 116 -5.26 -7.81 0.79
C PRO A 116 -6.04 -7.40 2.03
N PRO A 117 -6.02 -8.20 3.11
CA PRO A 117 -6.56 -7.70 4.37
C PRO A 117 -5.91 -6.34 4.55
N GLU A 118 -6.71 -5.27 4.65
CA GLU A 118 -6.16 -3.96 4.99
C GLU A 118 -5.24 -4.23 6.17
N PRO A 119 -3.97 -3.74 6.16
CA PRO A 119 -3.13 -3.90 7.34
C PRO A 119 -4.02 -3.48 8.50
N PRO A 120 -4.30 -4.38 9.47
CA PRO A 120 -5.43 -4.22 10.37
C PRO A 120 -5.36 -2.80 10.87
N MET A 121 -6.36 -1.99 10.53
CA MET A 121 -6.36 -0.60 10.98
C MET A 121 -6.11 -0.69 12.48
N PRO A 122 -5.03 -0.07 13.00
CA PRO A 122 -4.73 -0.21 14.41
C PRO A 122 -6.01 0.20 15.14
N ASN A 123 -6.56 -0.71 15.95
CA ASN A 123 -7.79 -0.44 16.66
C ASN A 123 -7.42 0.37 17.90
N VAL A 124 -7.00 1.62 17.65
CA VAL A 124 -6.50 2.52 18.71
C VAL A 124 -7.60 2.77 19.73
N PHE A 125 -8.86 2.76 19.32
CA PHE A 125 -10.00 2.81 20.23
C PHE A 125 -9.93 1.70 21.27
N LYS A 126 -9.80 0.43 20.86
CA LYS A 126 -9.66 -0.72 21.77
C LYS A 126 -8.38 -0.70 22.60
N GLU A 127 -7.30 -0.12 22.08
CA GLU A 127 -6.06 0.04 22.86
C GLU A 127 -6.19 1.09 23.98
N ILE A 128 -7.05 2.08 23.79
CA ILE A 128 -7.29 3.15 24.76
C ILE A 128 -8.34 2.72 25.78
N ASP A 129 -9.43 2.08 25.33
CA ASP A 129 -10.54 1.56 26.13
C ASP A 129 -10.06 0.41 27.03
N ALA A 130 -9.47 0.77 28.18
CA ALA A 130 -8.73 -0.17 29.02
C ALA A 130 -9.67 -0.97 29.92
N ASP A 131 -10.87 -0.45 30.19
CA ASP A 131 -11.90 -1.13 30.96
C ASP A 131 -12.97 -1.82 30.10
N GLU A 132 -12.85 -1.71 28.77
CA GLU A 132 -13.69 -2.36 27.76
C GLU A 132 -15.18 -1.97 27.91
N ASP A 133 -15.45 -0.73 28.32
CA ASP A 133 -16.81 -0.22 28.51
C ASP A 133 -17.42 0.40 27.24
N GLY A 134 -16.62 0.51 26.17
CA GLY A 134 -17.01 1.05 24.88
C GLY A 134 -16.98 2.58 24.79
N LYS A 135 -16.37 3.25 25.78
CA LYS A 135 -16.23 4.70 25.87
C LYS A 135 -14.82 5.07 26.34
N LEU A 136 -14.21 6.08 25.72
CA LEU A 136 -12.90 6.55 26.17
C LEU A 136 -13.07 7.70 27.14
N THR A 137 -12.42 7.58 28.29
CA THR A 137 -12.23 8.66 29.25
C THR A 137 -11.01 9.50 28.92
N LYS A 138 -10.95 10.71 29.48
CA LYS A 138 -9.81 11.62 29.29
C LYS A 138 -8.52 11.05 29.85
N GLU A 139 -8.64 10.30 30.94
CA GLU A 139 -7.56 9.60 31.62
C GLU A 139 -6.98 8.50 30.74
N GLU A 140 -7.83 7.69 30.10
CA GLU A 140 -7.40 6.62 29.20
C GLU A 140 -6.68 7.16 27.97
N VAL A 141 -7.26 8.15 27.30
CA VAL A 141 -6.64 8.79 26.14
C VAL A 141 -5.30 9.43 26.56
N ALA A 142 -5.27 10.18 27.65
CA ALA A 142 -4.03 10.79 28.14
C ALA A 142 -2.96 9.75 28.53
N GLY A 143 -3.37 8.64 29.14
CA GLY A 143 -2.50 7.52 29.50
C GLY A 143 -1.87 6.90 28.26
N TRP A 144 -2.66 6.62 27.23
CA TRP A 144 -2.19 6.06 25.97
C TRP A 144 -1.20 7.00 25.25
N PHE A 145 -1.45 8.32 25.21
CA PHE A 145 -0.50 9.28 24.60
C PHE A 145 0.85 9.29 25.33
N LYS A 146 0.83 9.20 26.66
CA LYS A 146 2.06 9.14 27.47
C LYS A 146 2.81 7.83 27.25
N GLU A 147 2.12 6.70 27.28
CA GLU A 147 2.74 5.39 27.18
C GLU A 147 3.20 5.05 25.75
N LYS A 148 2.33 5.25 24.75
CA LYS A 148 2.60 4.85 23.36
C LYS A 148 3.30 5.91 22.54
N GLN A 149 3.05 7.20 22.82
CA GLN A 149 3.61 8.31 22.03
C GLN A 149 4.66 9.13 22.80
N GLY A 150 4.90 8.84 24.09
CA GLY A 150 5.89 9.54 24.90
C GLY A 150 5.61 11.04 25.05
N ARG A 151 4.35 11.46 24.92
CA ARG A 151 3.94 12.88 24.94
C ARG A 151 2.61 13.08 25.65
N ASP A 152 2.31 14.32 26.01
CA ASP A 152 1.00 14.68 26.52
C ASP A 152 -0.06 14.73 25.40
N MET A 153 -1.31 14.48 25.79
CA MET A 153 -2.47 14.61 24.92
C MET A 153 -2.63 16.08 24.49
N PRO A 154 -2.82 16.39 23.20
CA PRO A 154 -3.04 17.76 22.73
C PRO A 154 -4.30 18.37 23.36
N ASP A 155 -4.21 19.64 23.77
CA ASP A 155 -5.31 20.36 24.42
C ASP A 155 -6.58 20.44 23.55
N GLU A 156 -6.42 20.58 22.23
CA GLU A 156 -7.53 20.68 21.28
C GLU A 156 -8.14 19.31 20.91
N LEU A 157 -7.48 18.20 21.24
CA LEU A 157 -7.96 16.86 20.84
C LEU A 157 -9.32 16.57 21.48
N TRP A 158 -9.44 16.78 22.79
CA TRP A 158 -10.64 16.39 23.51
C TRP A 158 -11.90 17.09 22.98
N GLY A 159 -11.86 18.42 22.86
CA GLY A 159 -13.02 19.19 22.40
C GLY A 159 -13.36 19.01 20.91
N ASN A 160 -12.48 18.40 20.12
CA ASN A 160 -12.78 18.05 18.73
C ASN A 160 -13.40 16.66 18.60
N GLU A 161 -13.13 15.76 19.56
CA GLU A 161 -13.56 14.37 19.55
C GLU A 161 -14.87 14.16 20.34
N ASP A 162 -14.98 14.73 21.54
CA ASP A 162 -16.17 14.72 22.41
C ASP A 162 -17.21 15.71 21.84
N LYS A 163 -18.05 15.23 20.91
CA LYS A 163 -18.93 16.07 20.08
C LYS A 163 -20.23 16.41 20.78
N ASP A 164 -20.70 15.50 21.63
CA ASP A 164 -21.91 15.70 22.43
C ASP A 164 -21.63 16.31 23.82
N GLU A 165 -20.35 16.56 24.14
CA GLU A 165 -19.88 17.17 25.38
C GLU A 165 -20.30 16.38 26.63
N ASP A 166 -20.48 15.05 26.50
CA ASP A 166 -20.89 14.17 27.59
C ASP A 166 -19.73 13.74 28.50
N GLY A 167 -18.49 14.09 28.13
CA GLY A 167 -17.28 13.79 28.87
C GLY A 167 -16.67 12.42 28.52
N PHE A 168 -17.14 11.78 27.46
CA PHE A 168 -16.62 10.54 26.91
C PHE A 168 -16.41 10.68 25.40
N ILE A 169 -15.51 9.88 24.84
CA ILE A 169 -15.41 9.71 23.39
C ILE A 169 -15.91 8.32 23.05
N THR A 170 -17.08 8.24 22.42
CA THR A 170 -17.63 6.97 21.94
C THR A 170 -16.94 6.47 20.68
N TRP A 171 -17.16 5.20 20.32
CA TRP A 171 -16.66 4.66 19.05
C TRP A 171 -17.10 5.48 17.85
N ASP A 172 -18.31 6.04 17.85
CA ASP A 172 -18.83 6.85 16.74
C ASP A 172 -18.15 8.23 16.65
N GLU A 173 -17.73 8.77 17.78
CA GLU A 173 -17.08 10.07 17.90
C GLU A 173 -15.62 10.04 17.50
N PHE A 174 -14.89 9.02 17.97
CA PHE A 174 -13.45 8.85 17.77
C PHE A 174 -13.05 8.89 16.29
N SER A 175 -12.23 9.86 15.91
CA SER A 175 -11.80 10.06 14.51
C SER A 175 -10.50 9.34 14.14
N GLY A 176 -9.80 8.78 15.13
CA GLY A 176 -8.54 8.05 14.92
C GLY A 176 -8.72 6.68 14.27
N PRO A 177 -7.62 5.98 13.97
CA PRO A 177 -7.67 4.61 13.47
C PRO A 177 -8.45 3.71 14.45
N LYS A 178 -9.58 3.18 14.01
CA LYS A 178 -10.45 2.31 14.80
C LYS A 178 -10.84 1.11 13.95
N GLY A 179 -10.97 -0.04 14.62
CA GLY A 179 -11.44 -1.28 13.99
C GLY A 179 -12.91 -1.20 13.62
N THR A 180 -13.50 -2.35 13.31
CA THR A 180 -14.94 -2.45 13.08
C THR A 180 -15.72 -2.45 14.40
N ARG A 181 -17.02 -2.15 14.35
CA ARG A 181 -17.88 -2.12 15.55
C ARG A 181 -18.01 -3.50 16.23
N ASP A 182 -17.80 -4.58 15.48
CA ASP A 182 -17.83 -5.96 16.00
C ASP A 182 -16.55 -6.33 16.79
N GLU A 183 -15.54 -5.46 16.80
CA GLU A 183 -14.26 -5.65 17.50
C GLU A 183 -14.15 -4.85 18.81
N LEU A 184 -15.20 -4.09 19.17
CA LEU A 184 -15.35 -3.42 20.47
C LEU A 184 -15.36 -4.45 21.60
#